data_AF-G3IJQ0-F1
#
_entry.id   AF-G3IJQ0-F1
#
_cell.length_a   1.000
_cell.length_b   1.000
_cell.length_c   1.000
_cell.angle_alpha   90.00
_cell.angle_beta   90.00
_cell.angle_gamma   90.00
#
_symmetry.space_group_name_H-M   'P 1'
#
loop_
_entity.id
_entity.type
_entity.pdbx_description
1 polymer ?
#
loop_
_entity_poly.entity_id
_entity_poly.type
_entity_poly.pdbx_seq_one_letter_code
_entity_poly.pdbx_strand_id
1 'polypeptide(L)'
;MNTVEAEEEYAEDCPELVPIETNKQEEENLDFIVKIPVTIITGYLGAGKTTLLNYILTEQHNRKIAVILNEFGEGSAVEKSLSISQGGELYEEWLELRNGCLCCSVKDNGLRAIENLMQKKGKFDYILLETTGLADPGAVASMFWVDAELGSDIYLDGIITVVDSKYGLKHLTEEKPNGLVNEATRQVALADMILINKTDLVSEEELNKLAATIRSINGLGKILETQRSRVHLSNILDLHAYDTLTGIRYVFNILVIFLM
;
A
#
# COMPACT_ATOMS: atom_id res chain seq x y z
N MET A 1 -19.97 43.17 60.90
CA MET A 1 -20.25 41.96 60.09
C MET A 1 -20.07 42.35 58.64
N ASN A 2 -19.07 41.73 58.01
CA ASN A 2 -18.69 41.68 56.58
C ASN A 2 -18.32 43.01 55.90
N THR A 3 -17.04 43.35 55.65
CA THR A 3 -16.02 42.76 54.75
C THR A 3 -16.48 42.60 53.30
N VAL A 4 -16.07 43.54 52.44
CA VAL A 4 -15.49 43.23 51.13
C VAL A 4 -14.56 44.38 50.74
N GLU A 5 -13.37 43.99 50.30
CA GLU A 5 -12.15 44.75 50.14
C GLU A 5 -12.15 45.59 48.86
N ALA A 6 -11.37 46.67 48.89
CA ALA A 6 -11.10 47.54 47.75
C ALA A 6 -10.23 46.81 46.72
N GLU A 7 -10.63 46.86 45.45
CA GLU A 7 -9.82 46.38 44.33
C GLU A 7 -8.65 47.37 44.13
N GLU A 8 -7.43 46.91 44.39
CA GLU A 8 -6.19 47.61 44.06
C GLU A 8 -5.93 47.50 42.55
N GLU A 9 -5.90 48.66 41.90
CA GLU A 9 -5.60 48.83 40.48
C GLU A 9 -4.08 48.72 40.27
N TYR A 10 -3.58 47.52 39.97
CA TYR A 10 -2.21 47.31 39.52
C TYR A 10 -2.11 47.56 38.02
N ALA A 11 -1.69 48.77 37.64
CA ALA A 11 -1.23 49.07 36.29
C ALA A 11 0.13 48.41 36.06
N GLU A 12 0.14 47.17 35.56
CA GLU A 12 1.34 46.55 35.00
C GLU A 12 1.55 47.03 33.55
N ASP A 13 2.65 47.76 33.38
CA ASP A 13 3.21 48.32 32.15
C ASP A 13 3.30 47.24 31.06
N CYS A 14 2.38 47.26 30.09
CA CYS A 14 2.44 46.35 28.94
C CYS A 14 3.65 46.74 28.09
N PRO A 15 4.66 45.88 27.87
CA PRO A 15 5.77 46.22 27.01
C PRO A 15 5.27 46.42 25.57
N GLU A 16 5.66 47.53 24.97
CA GLU A 16 5.34 47.84 23.58
C GLU A 16 6.02 46.81 22.66
N LEU A 17 5.23 46.12 21.84
CA LEU A 17 5.71 45.08 20.95
C LEU A 17 6.68 45.69 19.92
N VAL A 18 7.96 45.33 20.03
CA VAL A 18 8.95 45.66 19.00
C VAL A 18 8.54 44.93 17.73
N PRO A 19 8.32 45.62 16.60
CA PRO A 19 8.06 44.93 15.35
C PRO A 19 9.30 44.12 15.00
N ILE A 20 9.18 42.79 15.04
CA ILE A 20 10.13 41.93 14.36
C ILE A 20 9.97 42.29 12.89
N GLU A 21 11.00 42.89 12.29
CA GLU A 21 11.07 42.96 10.84
C GLU A 21 11.01 41.51 10.35
N THR A 22 9.82 41.08 9.93
CA THR A 22 9.64 39.81 9.24
C THR A 22 10.47 39.93 7.99
N ASN A 23 11.68 39.41 8.06
CA ASN A 23 12.53 39.20 6.93
C ASN A 23 11.71 38.27 6.03
N LYS A 24 11.08 38.83 4.98
CA LYS A 24 10.20 38.14 4.03
C LYS A 24 10.94 37.08 3.17
N GLN A 25 12.01 36.52 3.70
CA GLN A 25 12.91 35.58 3.06
C GLN A 25 12.97 34.22 3.77
N GLU A 26 12.28 34.04 4.91
CA GLU A 26 12.29 32.77 5.66
C GLU A 26 10.97 31.97 5.59
N GLU A 27 9.91 32.46 4.92
CA GLU A 27 8.59 31.80 4.89
C GLU A 27 8.29 30.93 3.65
N GLU A 28 9.16 30.83 2.64
CA GLU A 28 8.87 30.00 1.45
C GLU A 28 10.03 29.06 1.07
N ASN A 29 10.34 28.14 1.98
CA ASN A 29 10.86 26.82 1.62
C ASN A 29 10.46 25.83 2.74
N LEU A 30 9.15 25.70 2.95
CA LEU A 30 8.66 24.37 3.34
C LEU A 30 8.84 23.49 2.11
N ASP A 31 10.01 22.88 1.99
CA ASP A 31 10.13 21.62 1.27
C ASP A 31 9.09 20.69 1.91
N PHE A 32 7.88 20.66 1.35
CA PHE A 32 6.95 19.58 1.63
C PHE A 32 7.74 18.32 1.32
N ILE A 33 8.11 17.57 2.36
CA ILE A 33 8.80 16.29 2.20
C ILE A 33 7.83 15.44 1.38
N VAL A 34 8.07 15.36 0.07
CA VAL A 34 7.25 14.59 -0.85
C VAL A 34 7.50 13.14 -0.49
N LYS A 35 6.59 12.58 0.31
CA LYS A 35 6.65 11.17 0.68
C LYS A 35 6.37 10.32 -0.55
N ILE A 36 7.11 9.23 -0.68
CA ILE A 36 6.97 8.30 -1.80
C ILE A 36 5.84 7.31 -1.47
N PRO A 37 4.76 7.26 -2.27
CA PRO A 37 3.69 6.28 -2.12
C PRO A 37 4.20 4.85 -2.37
N VAL A 38 3.72 3.92 -1.55
CA VAL A 38 3.95 2.49 -1.69
C VAL A 38 2.63 1.76 -1.88
N THR A 39 2.44 1.08 -3.00
CA THR A 39 1.27 0.23 -3.23
C THR A 39 1.65 -1.23 -3.12
N ILE A 40 0.87 -1.98 -2.35
CA ILE A 40 1.04 -3.42 -2.20
C ILE A 40 0.17 -4.12 -3.25
N ILE A 41 0.77 -4.97 -4.07
CA ILE A 41 0.07 -5.86 -5.00
C ILE A 41 0.07 -7.28 -4.43
N THR A 42 -1.11 -7.78 -4.09
CA THR A 42 -1.32 -9.11 -3.52
C THR A 42 -2.41 -9.88 -4.28
N GLY A 43 -2.65 -11.13 -3.87
CA GLY A 43 -3.60 -12.04 -4.51
C GLY A 43 -3.04 -13.45 -4.65
N TYR A 44 -3.94 -14.42 -4.72
CA TYR A 44 -3.58 -15.84 -4.74
C TYR A 44 -2.66 -16.21 -5.92
N LEU A 45 -1.99 -17.37 -5.82
CA LEU A 45 -1.07 -17.84 -6.87
C LEU A 45 -1.79 -17.93 -8.22
N GLY A 46 -1.14 -17.44 -9.27
CA GLY A 46 -1.71 -17.45 -10.62
C GLY A 46 -2.77 -16.39 -10.92
N ALA A 47 -3.15 -15.51 -9.97
CA ALA A 47 -4.18 -14.48 -10.21
C ALA A 47 -3.80 -13.43 -11.28
N GLY A 48 -2.52 -13.31 -11.62
CA GLY A 48 -2.01 -12.36 -12.63
C GLY A 48 -1.36 -11.11 -12.03
N LYS A 49 -0.79 -11.20 -10.82
CA LYS A 49 -0.02 -10.12 -10.16
C LYS A 49 1.15 -9.65 -11.03
N THR A 50 2.02 -10.56 -11.46
CA THR A 50 3.16 -10.24 -12.34
C THR A 50 2.70 -9.66 -13.68
N THR A 51 1.56 -10.12 -14.21
CA THR A 51 0.95 -9.54 -15.43
C THR A 51 0.50 -8.10 -15.19
N LEU A 52 -0.10 -7.81 -14.04
CA LEU A 52 -0.47 -6.44 -13.65
C LEU A 52 0.76 -5.56 -13.48
N LEU A 53 1.80 -6.06 -12.83
CA LEU A 53 3.05 -5.35 -12.61
C LEU A 53 3.71 -4.97 -13.92
N ASN A 54 3.87 -5.93 -14.84
CA ASN A 54 4.41 -5.66 -16.18
C ASN A 54 3.52 -4.71 -16.97
N TYR A 55 2.20 -4.82 -16.84
CA TYR A 55 1.27 -3.88 -17.46
C TYR A 55 1.51 -2.46 -16.97
N ILE A 56 1.63 -2.25 -15.66
CA ILE A 56 1.93 -0.93 -15.08
C ILE A 56 3.25 -0.41 -15.65
N LEU A 57 4.34 -1.18 -15.59
CA LEU A 57 5.67 -0.73 -16.02
C LEU A 57 5.81 -0.41 -17.52
N THR A 58 4.99 -1.03 -18.37
CA THR A 58 5.08 -0.87 -19.83
C THR A 58 4.10 0.16 -20.39
N GLU A 59 3.05 0.50 -19.65
CA GLU A 59 2.05 1.45 -20.10
C GLU A 59 2.54 2.89 -19.91
N GLN A 60 2.04 3.82 -20.72
CA GLN A 60 2.49 5.22 -20.65
C GLN A 60 1.94 5.91 -19.40
N HIS A 61 2.83 6.26 -18.49
CA HIS A 61 2.53 7.07 -17.32
C HIS A 61 3.72 7.97 -16.95
N ASN A 62 3.46 9.07 -16.24
CA ASN A 62 4.49 10.05 -15.87
C ASN A 62 5.19 9.75 -14.54
N ARG A 63 5.05 8.53 -14.02
CA ARG A 63 5.68 8.09 -12.76
C ARG A 63 6.97 7.32 -13.01
N LYS A 64 7.95 7.51 -12.13
CA LYS A 64 9.17 6.71 -12.07
C LYS A 64 9.00 5.68 -10.96
N ILE A 65 8.65 4.46 -11.35
CA ILE A 65 8.26 3.40 -10.42
C ILE A 65 9.46 2.52 -10.08
N ALA A 66 9.73 2.34 -8.79
CA ALA A 66 10.59 1.28 -8.29
C ALA A 66 9.76 0.06 -7.89
N VAL A 67 10.30 -1.13 -8.11
CA VAL A 67 9.59 -2.39 -7.86
C VAL A 67 10.37 -3.27 -6.90
N ILE A 68 9.66 -3.81 -5.91
CA ILE A 68 10.17 -4.82 -4.98
C ILE A 68 9.38 -6.11 -5.21
N LEU A 69 10.06 -7.17 -5.69
CA LEU A 69 9.47 -8.48 -5.97
C LEU A 69 9.77 -9.46 -4.82
N ASN A 70 8.72 -10.00 -4.20
CA ASN A 70 8.69 -11.25 -3.40
C ASN A 70 9.86 -11.53 -2.42
N GLU A 71 9.78 -10.96 -1.21
CA GLU A 71 10.39 -11.60 0.00
C GLU A 71 9.36 -11.91 1.10
N PHE A 72 8.10 -11.45 0.99
CA PHE A 72 7.09 -11.68 2.03
C PHE A 72 6.35 -13.01 1.83
N GLY A 73 6.97 -14.12 2.20
CA GLY A 73 6.33 -15.43 2.27
C GLY A 73 7.33 -16.58 2.35
N GLU A 74 7.03 -17.62 3.13
CA GLU A 74 7.88 -18.82 3.31
C GLU A 74 7.90 -19.76 2.07
N GLY A 75 7.52 -19.26 0.89
CA GLY A 75 7.28 -20.06 -0.32
C GLY A 75 8.31 -19.83 -1.42
N SER A 76 9.03 -20.89 -1.76
CA SER A 76 9.96 -21.08 -2.89
C SER A 76 9.92 -20.08 -4.06
N ALA A 77 11.10 -19.50 -4.33
CA ALA A 77 11.49 -18.65 -5.46
C ALA A 77 11.38 -19.33 -6.85
N VAL A 78 10.17 -19.62 -7.32
CA VAL A 78 9.95 -20.24 -8.63
C VAL A 78 8.84 -19.54 -9.40
N GLU A 79 9.06 -18.28 -9.81
CA GLU A 79 8.42 -17.71 -11.01
C GLU A 79 9.42 -16.76 -11.70
N LYS A 80 10.53 -17.34 -12.17
CA LYS A 80 11.53 -16.63 -12.97
C LYS A 80 11.17 -16.75 -14.44
N SER A 81 10.33 -15.84 -14.94
CA SER A 81 10.12 -15.60 -16.37
C SER A 81 9.38 -14.29 -16.55
N LEU A 82 10.03 -13.29 -17.11
CA LEU A 82 9.58 -12.51 -18.27
C LEU A 82 10.51 -11.30 -18.46
N SER A 83 11.46 -11.47 -19.38
CA SER A 83 12.19 -10.39 -20.03
C SER A 83 11.33 -9.80 -21.15
N ILE A 84 11.38 -8.48 -21.33
CA ILE A 84 11.64 -7.72 -22.57
C ILE A 84 11.19 -6.26 -22.35
N SER A 85 12.17 -5.36 -22.26
CA SER A 85 11.98 -3.92 -22.50
C SER A 85 12.41 -3.62 -23.94
N GLN A 86 11.45 -3.30 -24.82
CA GLN A 86 11.72 -2.61 -26.09
C GLN A 86 11.47 -1.12 -25.90
N GLY A 87 12.54 -0.34 -25.91
CA GLY A 87 12.56 1.04 -26.41
C GLY A 87 11.74 2.08 -25.63
N GLY A 88 12.30 2.56 -24.52
CA GLY A 88 11.85 3.77 -23.85
C GLY A 88 12.53 3.85 -22.48
N GLU A 89 13.02 5.02 -22.08
CA GLU A 89 13.87 5.22 -20.91
C GLU A 89 13.19 4.79 -19.59
N LEU A 90 13.25 3.50 -19.31
CA LEU A 90 12.89 2.90 -18.03
C LEU A 90 14.15 2.88 -17.16
N TYR A 91 14.17 3.74 -16.13
CA TYR A 91 15.14 3.62 -15.03
C TYR A 91 14.69 2.47 -14.11
N GLU A 92 14.71 1.24 -14.64
CA GLU A 92 14.42 0.03 -13.89
C GLU A 92 15.68 -0.41 -13.14
N GLU A 93 15.72 -0.15 -11.83
CA GLU A 93 16.77 -0.72 -10.98
C GLU A 93 16.28 -2.01 -10.33
N TRP A 94 16.58 -3.13 -11.00
CA TRP A 94 16.33 -4.48 -10.52
C TRP A 94 17.25 -4.82 -9.36
N LEU A 95 16.74 -4.77 -8.12
CA LEU A 95 17.46 -5.21 -6.92
C LEU A 95 17.12 -6.68 -6.63
N GLU A 96 17.88 -7.62 -7.22
CA GLU A 96 17.86 -9.03 -6.80
C GLU A 96 18.78 -9.21 -5.57
N LEU A 97 18.23 -9.58 -4.41
CA LEU A 97 19.04 -10.00 -3.26
C LEU A 97 19.48 -11.45 -3.45
N ARG A 98 20.80 -11.65 -3.55
CA ARG A 98 21.39 -12.99 -3.64
C ARG A 98 21.28 -13.67 -2.28
N ASN A 99 20.62 -14.83 -2.28
CA ASN A 99 20.56 -15.81 -1.18
C ASN A 99 21.83 -15.78 -0.30
N GLY A 100 21.68 -15.34 0.94
CA GLY A 100 22.75 -15.29 1.94
C GLY A 100 22.20 -15.60 3.32
N CYS A 101 22.67 -16.72 3.89
CA CYS A 101 22.17 -17.34 5.11
C CYS A 101 22.13 -16.44 6.37
N LEU A 102 21.31 -16.94 7.31
CA LEU A 102 21.38 -16.83 8.77
C LEU A 102 20.46 -15.79 9.46
N CYS A 103 19.29 -16.28 9.89
CA CYS A 103 18.54 -15.84 11.08
C CYS A 103 17.92 -14.42 11.08
N CYS A 104 17.17 -14.01 10.05
CA CYS A 104 16.30 -12.84 10.15
C CYS A 104 14.89 -13.17 9.64
N SER A 105 13.87 -12.62 10.30
CA SER A 105 12.47 -12.91 10.03
C SER A 105 12.03 -12.24 8.72
N VAL A 106 10.98 -12.77 8.08
CA VAL A 106 10.43 -12.28 6.80
C VAL A 106 10.15 -10.75 6.80
N LYS A 107 9.88 -10.18 7.98
CA LYS A 107 9.69 -8.73 8.21
C LYS A 107 10.98 -7.91 8.01
N ASP A 108 12.13 -8.47 8.38
CA ASP A 108 13.42 -7.77 8.38
C ASP A 108 14.00 -7.62 6.96
N ASN A 109 13.72 -8.57 6.08
CA ASN A 109 14.22 -8.55 4.70
C ASN A 109 13.54 -7.46 3.86
N GLY A 110 12.21 -7.36 4.00
CA GLY A 110 11.41 -6.35 3.33
C GLY A 110 11.72 -4.90 3.72
N LEU A 111 11.90 -4.65 5.02
CA LEU A 111 12.34 -3.35 5.53
C LEU A 111 13.71 -2.98 4.95
N ARG A 112 14.66 -3.91 4.94
CA ARG A 112 15.98 -3.69 4.34
C ARG A 112 15.91 -3.41 2.85
N ALA A 113 15.03 -4.08 2.11
CA ALA A 113 14.84 -3.82 0.69
C ALA A 113 14.34 -2.38 0.46
N ILE A 114 13.39 -1.93 1.27
CA ILE A 114 12.90 -0.54 1.28
C ILE A 114 14.02 0.43 1.66
N GLU A 115 14.75 0.20 2.76
CA GLU A 115 15.87 1.05 3.20
C GLU A 115 16.95 1.18 2.11
N ASN A 116 17.33 0.08 1.46
CA ASN A 116 18.30 0.08 0.37
C ASN A 116 17.79 0.83 -0.85
N LEU A 117 16.49 0.75 -1.14
CA LEU A 117 15.87 1.49 -2.22
C LEU A 117 15.85 2.99 -1.91
N MET A 118 15.59 3.36 -0.66
CA MET A 118 15.59 4.75 -0.19
C MET A 118 16.96 5.41 -0.23
N GLN A 119 18.07 4.66 -0.22
CA GLN A 119 19.40 5.21 -0.51
C GLN A 119 19.51 5.83 -1.92
N LYS A 120 18.56 5.50 -2.82
CA LYS A 120 18.50 5.99 -4.20
C LYS A 120 17.32 6.94 -4.43
N LYS A 121 16.80 7.54 -3.35
CA LYS A 121 15.75 8.57 -3.38
C LYS A 121 16.07 9.64 -4.43
N GLY A 122 15.05 10.07 -5.16
CA GLY A 122 15.17 11.03 -6.28
C GLY A 122 15.28 10.39 -7.67
N LYS A 123 15.54 9.08 -7.76
CA LYS A 123 15.45 8.33 -9.03
C LYS A 123 14.05 7.79 -9.33
N PHE A 124 13.23 7.61 -8.31
CA PHE A 124 11.87 7.13 -8.38
C PHE A 124 10.96 8.00 -7.50
N ASP A 125 9.67 8.01 -7.83
CA ASP A 125 8.63 8.77 -7.15
C ASP A 125 7.45 7.88 -6.71
N TYR A 126 7.56 6.57 -6.90
CA TYR A 126 6.55 5.58 -6.54
C TYR A 126 7.20 4.21 -6.26
N ILE A 127 6.66 3.44 -5.33
CA ILE A 127 7.10 2.05 -5.07
C ILE A 127 5.92 1.08 -5.27
N LEU A 128 6.15 0.03 -6.05
CA LEU A 128 5.27 -1.15 -6.10
C LEU A 128 5.91 -2.31 -5.35
N LEU A 129 5.17 -2.90 -4.43
CA LEU A 129 5.59 -4.05 -3.65
C LEU A 129 4.70 -5.25 -3.99
N GLU A 130 5.27 -6.24 -4.69
CA GLU A 130 4.57 -7.51 -4.94
C GLU A 130 4.80 -8.47 -3.76
N THR A 131 3.71 -8.98 -3.19
CA THR A 131 3.77 -10.03 -2.17
C THR A 131 3.56 -11.42 -2.77
N THR A 132 4.04 -12.45 -2.07
CA THR A 132 3.81 -13.83 -2.51
C THR A 132 2.33 -14.17 -2.51
N GLY A 133 1.92 -15.20 -3.26
CA GLY A 133 0.51 -15.58 -3.37
C GLY A 133 -0.15 -16.03 -2.05
N LEU A 134 0.66 -16.32 -1.02
CA LEU A 134 0.21 -16.73 0.31
C LEU A 134 0.58 -15.71 1.40
N ALA A 135 1.16 -14.58 1.01
CA ALA A 135 1.54 -13.55 1.96
C ALA A 135 0.31 -12.94 2.64
N ASP A 136 0.47 -12.59 3.91
CA ASP A 136 -0.48 -11.74 4.60
C ASP A 136 -0.17 -10.26 4.28
N PRO A 137 -1.03 -9.55 3.52
CA PRO A 137 -0.82 -8.14 3.22
C PRO A 137 -0.90 -7.26 4.47
N GLY A 138 -1.59 -7.69 5.53
CA GLY A 138 -1.67 -6.96 6.80
C GLY A 138 -0.32 -6.91 7.51
N ALA A 139 0.43 -8.01 7.52
CA ALA A 139 1.78 -8.06 8.07
C ALA A 139 2.73 -7.11 7.33
N VAL A 140 2.61 -7.03 6.01
CA VAL A 140 3.40 -6.11 5.18
C VAL A 140 2.98 -4.65 5.42
N ALA A 141 1.68 -4.40 5.39
CA ALA A 141 1.13 -3.07 5.62
C ALA A 141 1.52 -2.54 7.02
N SER A 142 1.53 -3.40 8.06
CA SER A 142 1.92 -3.08 9.45
C SER A 142 3.28 -2.36 9.56
N MET A 143 4.21 -2.64 8.64
CA MET A 143 5.55 -2.05 8.64
C MET A 143 5.52 -0.55 8.36
N PHE A 144 4.60 -0.09 7.50
CA PHE A 144 4.47 1.32 7.14
C PHE A 144 3.83 2.15 8.25
N TRP A 145 3.01 1.55 9.13
CA TRP A 145 2.48 2.24 10.31
C TRP A 145 3.55 2.48 11.37
N VAL A 146 4.40 1.48 11.64
CA VAL A 146 5.51 1.63 12.60
C VAL A 146 6.51 2.70 12.12
N ASP A 147 6.71 2.80 10.80
CA ASP A 147 7.66 3.74 10.21
C ASP A 147 7.11 5.16 10.05
N ALA A 148 5.78 5.32 9.93
CA ALA A 148 5.13 6.63 9.92
C ALA A 148 5.34 7.40 11.25
N GLU A 149 5.39 6.69 12.39
CA GLU A 149 5.73 7.27 13.70
C GLU A 149 7.19 7.72 13.78
N LEU A 150 8.06 7.18 12.92
CA LEU A 150 9.49 7.50 12.84
C LEU A 150 9.80 8.63 11.84
N GLY A 151 8.79 9.17 11.16
CA GLY A 151 8.95 10.29 10.22
C GLY A 151 9.48 9.89 8.85
N SER A 152 9.15 8.68 8.38
CA SER A 152 9.68 8.15 7.13
C SER A 152 9.23 8.91 5.88
N ASP A 153 10.11 8.87 4.88
CA ASP A 153 9.97 9.46 3.54
C ASP A 153 9.01 8.68 2.62
N ILE A 154 8.30 7.69 3.15
CA ILE A 154 7.39 6.81 2.41
C ILE A 154 6.04 6.70 3.14
N TYR A 155 5.00 6.29 2.44
CA TYR A 155 3.71 5.97 3.05
C TYR A 155 3.00 4.86 2.27
N LEU A 156 2.10 4.14 2.94
CA LEU A 156 1.25 3.14 2.28
C LEU A 156 0.16 3.86 1.47
N ASP A 157 0.21 3.74 0.16
CA ASP A 157 -0.80 4.30 -0.75
C ASP A 157 -2.08 3.46 -0.76
N GLY A 158 -1.94 2.13 -0.83
CA GLY A 158 -3.08 1.23 -0.95
C GLY A 158 -2.70 -0.24 -1.07
N ILE A 159 -3.67 -1.12 -0.80
CA ILE A 159 -3.56 -2.56 -1.05
C ILE A 159 -4.43 -2.95 -2.24
N ILE A 160 -3.80 -3.48 -3.29
CA ILE A 160 -4.47 -4.03 -4.48
C ILE A 160 -4.46 -5.55 -4.41
N THR A 161 -5.64 -6.15 -4.41
CA THR A 161 -5.80 -7.60 -4.47
C THR A 161 -6.28 -8.03 -5.84
N VAL A 162 -5.47 -8.85 -6.53
CA VAL A 162 -5.83 -9.47 -7.80
C VAL A 162 -6.50 -10.82 -7.54
N VAL A 163 -7.70 -11.01 -8.07
CA VAL A 163 -8.49 -12.23 -7.92
C VAL A 163 -8.68 -12.88 -9.28
N ASP A 164 -8.30 -14.16 -9.40
CA ASP A 164 -8.58 -14.95 -10.59
C ASP A 164 -10.10 -15.19 -10.72
N SER A 165 -10.73 -14.78 -11.82
CA SER A 165 -12.18 -14.98 -11.97
C SER A 165 -12.60 -16.45 -12.07
N LYS A 166 -11.75 -17.32 -12.60
CA LYS A 166 -12.05 -18.74 -12.81
C LYS A 166 -11.90 -19.56 -11.53
N TYR A 167 -10.86 -19.30 -10.76
CA TYR A 167 -10.53 -20.08 -9.55
C TYR A 167 -10.78 -19.33 -8.25
N GLY A 168 -11.02 -18.02 -8.29
CA GLY A 168 -11.17 -17.16 -7.12
C GLY A 168 -12.28 -17.62 -6.19
N LEU A 169 -13.44 -18.03 -6.72
CA LEU A 169 -14.54 -18.50 -5.88
C LEU A 169 -14.12 -19.73 -5.06
N LYS A 170 -13.45 -20.71 -5.72
CA LYS A 170 -12.92 -21.89 -5.05
C LYS A 170 -11.94 -21.51 -3.94
N HIS A 171 -11.03 -20.58 -4.22
CA HIS A 171 -10.04 -20.15 -3.24
C HIS A 171 -10.67 -19.41 -2.06
N LEU A 172 -11.68 -18.56 -2.29
CA LEU A 172 -12.35 -17.81 -1.21
C LEU A 172 -13.24 -18.69 -0.32
N THR A 173 -13.78 -19.79 -0.86
CA THR A 173 -14.65 -20.71 -0.11
C THR A 173 -13.91 -21.92 0.45
N GLU A 174 -12.59 -22.01 0.26
CA GLU A 174 -11.81 -23.13 0.78
C GLU A 174 -11.75 -23.07 2.31
N GLU A 175 -12.28 -24.10 2.97
CA GLU A 175 -12.18 -24.26 4.42
C GLU A 175 -10.80 -24.78 4.79
N LYS A 176 -10.04 -23.99 5.55
CA LYS A 176 -8.74 -24.42 6.05
C LYS A 176 -8.92 -25.27 7.32
N PRO A 177 -8.09 -26.31 7.52
CA PRO A 177 -8.12 -27.11 8.72
C PRO A 177 -7.84 -26.26 9.97
N ASN A 178 -8.36 -26.70 11.11
CA ASN A 178 -8.12 -26.11 12.43
C ASN A 178 -8.61 -24.65 12.60
N GLY A 179 -9.53 -24.19 11.75
CA GLY A 179 -10.10 -22.84 11.85
C GLY A 179 -9.13 -21.73 11.45
N LEU A 180 -8.05 -22.05 10.72
CA LEU A 180 -7.16 -21.05 10.17
C LEU A 180 -7.91 -20.16 9.17
N VAL A 181 -7.55 -18.88 9.14
CA VAL A 181 -8.12 -17.94 8.19
C VAL A 181 -7.57 -18.23 6.80
N ASN A 182 -8.47 -18.35 5.82
CA ASN A 182 -8.11 -18.52 4.43
C ASN A 182 -7.34 -17.29 3.91
N GLU A 183 -6.19 -17.54 3.27
CA GLU A 183 -5.28 -16.49 2.79
C GLU A 183 -5.94 -15.62 1.70
N ALA A 184 -6.68 -16.22 0.77
CA ALA A 184 -7.39 -15.48 -0.27
C ALA A 184 -8.50 -14.60 0.33
N THR A 185 -9.21 -15.10 1.34
CA THR A 185 -10.22 -14.32 2.06
C THR A 185 -9.61 -13.14 2.78
N ARG A 186 -8.46 -13.34 3.45
CA ARG A 186 -7.72 -12.26 4.12
C ARG A 186 -7.22 -11.20 3.13
N GLN A 187 -6.65 -11.64 2.00
CA GLN A 187 -6.21 -10.73 0.93
C GLN A 187 -7.35 -9.88 0.39
N VAL A 188 -8.54 -10.46 0.18
CA VAL A 188 -9.73 -9.70 -0.26
C VAL A 188 -10.24 -8.77 0.83
N ALA A 189 -10.25 -9.21 2.09
CA ALA A 189 -10.74 -8.42 3.22
C ALA A 189 -9.93 -7.12 3.43
N LEU A 190 -8.62 -7.17 3.22
CA LEU A 190 -7.70 -6.05 3.41
C LEU A 190 -7.53 -5.14 2.18
N ALA A 191 -8.17 -5.49 1.06
CA ALA A 191 -8.01 -4.77 -0.19
C ALA A 191 -8.70 -3.40 -0.18
N ASP A 192 -8.00 -2.36 -0.64
CA ASP A 192 -8.60 -1.07 -1.01
C ASP A 192 -9.14 -1.10 -2.44
N MET A 193 -8.46 -1.87 -3.30
CA MET A 193 -8.82 -2.12 -4.69
C MET A 193 -8.78 -3.61 -4.98
N ILE A 194 -9.84 -4.13 -5.60
CA ILE A 194 -9.98 -5.54 -5.96
C ILE A 194 -10.10 -5.62 -7.47
N LEU A 195 -9.14 -6.29 -8.11
CA LEU A 195 -9.17 -6.55 -9.54
C LEU A 195 -9.62 -7.98 -9.79
N ILE A 196 -10.84 -8.17 -10.27
CA ILE A 196 -11.29 -9.47 -10.76
C ILE A 196 -10.73 -9.64 -12.17
N ASN A 197 -9.71 -10.49 -12.30
CA ASN A 197 -8.94 -10.67 -13.53
C ASN A 197 -9.38 -11.90 -14.32
N LYS A 198 -9.01 -11.93 -15.60
CA LYS A 198 -9.31 -13.02 -16.55
C LYS A 198 -10.81 -13.22 -16.77
N THR A 199 -11.60 -12.15 -16.72
CA THR A 199 -13.07 -12.25 -16.84
C THR A 199 -13.54 -12.86 -18.15
N ASP A 200 -12.68 -12.94 -19.16
CA ASP A 200 -12.87 -13.67 -20.41
C ASP A 200 -12.98 -15.21 -20.26
N LEU A 201 -12.60 -15.78 -19.11
CA LEU A 201 -12.59 -17.23 -18.86
C LEU A 201 -13.85 -17.76 -18.16
N VAL A 202 -14.79 -16.88 -17.82
CA VAL A 202 -16.00 -17.22 -17.06
C VAL A 202 -17.25 -16.61 -17.68
N SER A 203 -18.39 -17.22 -17.39
CA SER A 203 -19.70 -16.66 -17.70
C SER A 203 -20.05 -15.48 -16.79
N GLU A 204 -20.99 -14.64 -17.22
CA GLU A 204 -21.51 -13.53 -16.42
C GLU A 204 -22.13 -14.02 -15.10
N GLU A 205 -22.74 -15.21 -15.09
CA GLU A 205 -23.29 -15.81 -13.87
C GLU A 205 -22.20 -16.20 -12.86
N GLU A 206 -21.11 -16.84 -13.32
CA GLU A 206 -19.95 -17.16 -12.48
C GLU A 206 -19.29 -15.88 -11.93
N LEU A 207 -19.15 -14.86 -12.77
CA LEU A 207 -18.57 -13.57 -12.39
C LEU A 207 -19.41 -12.85 -11.33
N ASN A 208 -20.73 -12.80 -11.51
CA ASN A 208 -21.65 -12.20 -10.54
C ASN A 208 -21.61 -12.94 -9.19
N LYS A 209 -21.52 -14.27 -9.20
CA LYS A 209 -21.35 -15.07 -7.97
C LYS A 209 -20.04 -14.72 -7.26
N LEU A 210 -18.94 -14.64 -8.00
CA LEU A 210 -17.65 -14.26 -7.44
C LEU A 210 -17.68 -12.84 -6.85
N ALA A 211 -18.22 -11.87 -7.59
CA ALA A 211 -18.33 -10.49 -7.14
C ALA A 211 -19.20 -10.36 -5.87
N ALA A 212 -20.29 -11.13 -5.78
CA ALA A 212 -21.14 -11.19 -4.59
C ALA A 212 -20.39 -11.76 -3.38
N THR A 213 -19.64 -12.86 -3.55
CA THR A 213 -18.78 -13.43 -2.50
C THR A 213 -17.72 -12.43 -2.06
N ILE A 214 -17.03 -11.78 -2.99
CA ILE A 214 -16.04 -10.74 -2.70
C ILE A 214 -16.69 -9.60 -1.89
N ARG A 215 -17.88 -9.15 -2.29
CA ARG A 215 -18.61 -8.10 -1.56
C ARG A 215 -19.02 -8.51 -0.15
N SER A 216 -19.34 -9.79 0.06
CA SER A 216 -19.67 -10.32 1.39
C SER A 216 -18.46 -10.32 2.33
N ILE A 217 -17.24 -10.42 1.78
CA ILE A 217 -15.98 -10.36 2.51
C ILE A 217 -15.55 -8.91 2.70
N ASN A 218 -15.61 -8.10 1.65
CA ASN A 218 -15.18 -6.71 1.63
C ASN A 218 -16.25 -5.79 1.02
N GLY A 219 -17.03 -5.17 1.91
CA GLY A 219 -18.08 -4.21 1.55
C GLY A 219 -17.58 -2.83 1.15
N LEU A 220 -16.30 -2.50 1.37
CA LEU A 220 -15.75 -1.15 1.19
C LEU A 220 -14.84 -1.02 -0.03
N GLY A 221 -14.05 -2.05 -0.34
CA GLY A 221 -13.10 -2.06 -1.45
C GLY A 221 -13.78 -1.78 -2.79
N LYS A 222 -13.11 -1.03 -3.66
CA LYS A 222 -13.57 -0.84 -5.05
C LYS A 222 -13.26 -2.09 -5.84
N ILE A 223 -14.23 -2.56 -6.63
CA ILE A 223 -14.08 -3.77 -7.46
C ILE A 223 -14.03 -3.32 -8.92
N LEU A 224 -13.02 -3.79 -9.66
CA LEU A 224 -12.88 -3.59 -11.09
C LEU A 224 -12.67 -4.93 -11.79
N GLU A 225 -13.34 -5.09 -12.93
CA GLU A 225 -13.20 -6.25 -13.80
C GLU A 225 -12.12 -5.98 -14.84
N THR A 226 -11.24 -6.97 -15.06
CA THR A 226 -10.09 -6.82 -15.95
C THR A 226 -9.86 -8.09 -16.77
N GLN A 227 -9.30 -7.89 -17.96
CA GLN A 227 -8.80 -8.96 -18.82
C GLN A 227 -7.31 -8.72 -19.06
N ARG A 228 -6.47 -9.74 -18.82
CA ARG A 228 -5.00 -9.63 -18.89
C ARG A 228 -4.45 -8.47 -18.04
N SER A 229 -5.06 -8.23 -16.88
CA SER A 229 -4.72 -7.17 -15.93
C SER A 229 -4.80 -5.74 -16.50
N ARG A 230 -5.49 -5.52 -17.63
CA ARG A 230 -5.67 -4.19 -18.21
C ARG A 230 -6.71 -3.40 -17.43
N VAL A 231 -6.31 -2.22 -16.95
CA VAL A 231 -7.14 -1.29 -16.19
C VAL A 231 -6.57 0.11 -16.36
N HIS A 232 -7.41 1.16 -16.30
CA HIS A 232 -6.86 2.51 -16.30
C HIS A 232 -5.96 2.72 -15.07
N LEU A 233 -4.70 3.10 -15.30
CA LEU A 233 -3.69 3.22 -14.24
C LEU A 233 -4.08 4.22 -13.14
N SER A 234 -4.82 5.27 -13.50
CA SER A 234 -5.36 6.24 -12.53
C SER A 234 -6.36 5.64 -11.52
N ASN A 235 -6.84 4.42 -11.74
CA ASN A 235 -7.65 3.71 -10.76
C ASN A 235 -6.81 2.90 -9.76
N ILE A 236 -5.54 2.63 -10.06
CA ILE A 236 -4.71 1.69 -9.29
C ILE A 236 -3.40 2.31 -8.79
N LEU A 237 -3.01 3.46 -9.31
CA LEU A 237 -1.95 4.29 -8.77
C LEU A 237 -2.58 5.47 -8.04
N ASP A 238 -1.92 5.94 -6.99
CA ASP A 238 -2.35 7.12 -6.22
C ASP A 238 -3.75 6.91 -5.60
N LEU A 239 -3.90 5.77 -4.94
CA LEU A 239 -5.14 5.40 -4.25
C LEU A 239 -5.42 6.29 -3.04
N HIS A 240 -4.37 6.80 -2.39
CA HIS A 240 -4.44 7.64 -1.19
C HIS A 240 -5.34 7.02 -0.11
N ALA A 241 -5.35 5.68 0.00
CA ALA A 241 -6.25 4.96 0.89
C ALA A 241 -5.92 5.17 2.37
N TYR A 242 -4.69 5.57 2.66
CA TYR A 242 -4.18 5.82 4.01
C TYR A 242 -3.67 7.26 4.22
N ASP A 243 -3.91 8.17 3.26
CA ASP A 243 -3.69 9.60 3.47
C ASP A 243 -4.63 10.07 4.59
N THR A 244 -4.06 10.70 5.61
CA THR A 244 -4.75 10.99 6.87
C THR A 244 -6.04 11.82 6.68
N LEU A 245 -7.12 11.36 7.35
CA LEU A 245 -8.44 12.00 7.61
C LEU A 245 -9.67 11.55 6.79
N THR A 246 -9.99 10.26 6.81
CA THR A 246 -11.39 9.85 7.02
C THR A 246 -11.46 8.84 8.18
N GLY A 247 -11.73 9.34 9.39
CA GLY A 247 -11.62 8.59 10.65
C GLY A 247 -12.46 7.31 10.79
N ILE A 248 -13.33 6.99 9.83
CA ILE A 248 -14.15 5.77 9.83
C ILE A 248 -13.41 4.61 9.13
N ARG A 249 -12.66 4.89 8.06
CA ARG A 249 -11.96 3.86 7.27
C ARG A 249 -10.64 3.44 7.93
N TYR A 250 -9.98 4.38 8.59
CA TYR A 250 -8.71 4.19 9.30
C TYR A 250 -8.85 3.22 10.48
N VAL A 251 -9.89 3.38 11.31
CA VAL A 251 -10.11 2.54 12.50
C VAL A 251 -10.52 1.12 12.09
N PHE A 252 -11.35 0.96 11.06
CA PHE A 252 -11.79 -0.38 10.64
C PHE A 252 -10.67 -1.19 9.98
N ASN A 253 -9.87 -0.58 9.09
CA ASN A 253 -8.75 -1.28 8.46
C ASN A 253 -7.64 -1.61 9.47
N ILE A 254 -7.30 -0.70 10.40
CA ILE A 254 -6.35 -0.99 11.48
C ILE A 254 -6.89 -2.10 12.38
N LEU A 255 -8.16 -2.04 12.76
CA LEU A 255 -8.76 -3.06 13.62
C LEU A 255 -8.79 -4.42 12.93
N VAL A 256 -9.06 -4.50 11.63
CA VAL A 256 -9.02 -5.76 10.85
C VAL A 256 -7.59 -6.27 10.69
N ILE A 257 -6.60 -5.39 10.47
CA ILE A 257 -5.18 -5.77 10.38
C ILE A 257 -4.65 -6.29 11.73
N PHE A 258 -5.11 -5.74 12.86
CA PHE A 258 -4.69 -6.14 14.20
C PHE A 258 -5.52 -7.26 14.84
N LEU A 259 -6.79 -7.47 14.45
CA LEU A 259 -7.68 -8.47 15.05
C LEU A 259 -7.79 -9.80 14.27
N MET A 260 -7.20 -9.93 13.08
CA MET A 260 -7.19 -11.19 12.32
C MET A 260 -5.83 -11.86 12.34
#